data_AF-A0A1M5BH30-F1
#
_entry.id   AF-A0A1M5BH30-F1
#
_cell.length_a   1.000
_cell.length_b   1.000
_cell.length_c   1.000
_cell.angle_alpha   90.00
_cell.angle_beta   90.00
_cell.angle_gamma   90.00
#
_symmetry.space_group_name_H-M   'P 1'
#
loop_
_entity.id
_entity.type
_entity.pdbx_description
1 polymer ?
#
loop_
_entity_poly.entity_id
_entity_poly.type
_entity_poly.pdbx_seq_one_letter_code
_entity_poly.pdbx_strand_id
1 'polypeptide(L)'
;MIEPAFIVLQNIQDTFYTFLQNIRIVDLLDIIIISSFLYIVLNWLRQSASRRNLFSFLVILIVYVIARLTGMYLTELLIEGLFVIILIGIIVVFQSDMRRIIDRISNWRFFDISQPDSTDISSSIITEAVAKMADQRTGALIVLKGREDWDRHVHGGIELDGKITIPLLHSIFNTSAPGHDGAVLSDGQRILKFGVHLPLSTNLYKLSRGGTRHTAALGLSEKCDALVIVVSEERGTISIARNGQIRQLESHSDLKKHLDDFWAEYYQSSATSYKQWGERRSLKTALAAGSLAFILWLSFAYPSETVYRTYAVPIEYSNLESTPYALQDTVPLEARLTLSGSEQAFRTFEPSDLVISFDLSSEEVEDLELDIDSDNINLPAGLQFFEATPPALQLKKQYFVPAEVPVKVPVSGTIAEHLQFQSAVPSPETVTVLVDTASASIDSVLTEPVDLSQIEGQTVQQKALQLEGDSFRLPEQTSPNIRVTINVRKIPS
;
A
#
# COMPACT_ATOMS: atom_id res chain seq x y z
N MET A 1 -24.45 42.18 -20.51
CA MET A 1 -24.62 41.39 -19.26
C MET A 1 -24.61 39.87 -19.51
N ILE A 2 -23.91 39.35 -20.54
CA ILE A 2 -23.87 37.89 -20.86
C ILE A 2 -22.45 37.31 -20.72
N GLU A 3 -21.41 38.15 -20.60
CA GLU A 3 -20.01 37.69 -20.54
C GLU A 3 -19.61 36.78 -19.36
N PRO A 4 -20.11 36.91 -18.11
CA PRO A 4 -19.59 36.09 -17.02
C PRO A 4 -20.02 34.62 -17.10
N ALA A 5 -21.16 34.32 -17.73
CA ALA A 5 -21.64 32.93 -17.85
C ALA A 5 -20.90 32.14 -18.94
N PHE A 6 -20.50 32.80 -20.03
CA PHE A 6 -19.75 32.18 -21.11
C PHE A 6 -18.31 31.85 -20.69
N ILE A 7 -17.67 32.73 -19.91
CA ILE A 7 -16.33 32.51 -19.34
C ILE A 7 -16.34 31.34 -18.34
N VAL A 8 -17.39 31.22 -17.50
CA VAL A 8 -17.54 30.09 -16.57
C VAL A 8 -17.75 28.77 -17.31
N LEU A 9 -18.52 28.75 -18.39
CA LEU A 9 -18.72 27.54 -19.21
C LEU A 9 -17.45 27.12 -19.96
N GLN A 10 -16.66 28.06 -20.49
CA GLN A 10 -15.36 27.77 -21.10
C GLN A 10 -14.37 27.25 -20.07
N ASN A 11 -14.26 27.89 -18.90
CA ASN A 11 -13.41 27.39 -17.81
C ASN A 11 -13.80 25.97 -17.38
N ILE A 12 -15.09 25.64 -17.32
CA ILE A 12 -15.55 24.27 -17.01
C ILE A 12 -15.14 23.28 -18.10
N GLN A 13 -15.25 23.65 -19.39
CA GLN A 13 -14.81 22.81 -20.49
C GLN A 13 -13.30 22.60 -20.47
N ASP A 14 -12.51 23.66 -20.31
CA ASP A 14 -11.05 23.59 -20.29
C ASP A 14 -10.54 22.81 -19.06
N THR A 15 -11.19 22.97 -17.91
CA THR A 15 -10.94 22.15 -16.71
C THR A 15 -11.29 20.68 -16.96
N PHE A 16 -12.36 20.39 -17.71
CA PHE A 16 -12.78 19.02 -18.05
C PHE A 16 -11.83 18.35 -19.06
N TYR A 17 -11.30 19.10 -20.04
CA TYR A 17 -10.31 18.60 -21.00
C TYR A 17 -8.96 18.33 -20.32
N THR A 18 -8.50 19.24 -19.46
CA THR A 18 -7.28 19.06 -18.67
C THR A 18 -7.41 17.89 -17.68
N PHE A 19 -8.61 17.72 -17.11
CA PHE A 19 -8.97 16.58 -16.26
C PHE A 19 -8.86 15.25 -17.02
N LEU A 20 -9.46 15.13 -18.22
CA LEU A 20 -9.40 13.92 -19.04
C LEU A 20 -7.96 13.53 -19.44
N GLN A 21 -7.08 14.52 -19.62
CA GLN A 21 -5.68 14.28 -19.99
C GLN A 21 -4.80 13.83 -18.81
N ASN A 22 -5.21 14.12 -17.57
CA ASN A 22 -4.46 13.79 -16.35
C ASN A 22 -4.98 12.56 -15.59
N ILE A 23 -6.03 11.88 -16.11
CA ILE A 23 -6.51 10.62 -15.50
C ILE A 23 -5.43 9.56 -15.64
N ARG A 24 -4.89 9.12 -14.51
CA ARG A 24 -3.93 8.01 -14.45
C ARG A 24 -4.72 6.70 -14.55
N ILE A 25 -4.11 5.66 -15.12
CA ILE A 25 -4.69 4.30 -15.13
C ILE A 25 -4.97 3.82 -13.70
N VAL A 26 -4.17 4.29 -12.73
CA VAL A 26 -4.34 4.06 -11.30
C VAL A 26 -5.68 4.59 -10.79
N ASP A 27 -6.14 5.74 -11.27
CA ASP A 27 -7.42 6.34 -10.86
C ASP A 27 -8.62 5.50 -11.33
N LEU A 28 -8.55 4.97 -12.56
CA LEU A 28 -9.56 4.07 -13.09
C LEU A 28 -9.62 2.76 -12.29
N LEU A 29 -8.45 2.23 -11.93
CA LEU A 29 -8.33 1.03 -11.11
C LEU A 29 -8.94 1.26 -9.72
N ASP A 30 -8.70 2.44 -9.13
CA ASP A 30 -9.23 2.81 -7.83
C ASP A 30 -10.78 2.92 -7.84
N ILE A 31 -11.36 3.54 -8.89
CA ILE A 31 -12.81 3.58 -9.10
C ILE A 31 -13.39 2.16 -9.22
N ILE A 32 -12.72 1.26 -9.94
CA ILE A 32 -13.17 -0.14 -10.10
C ILE A 32 -13.13 -0.88 -8.75
N ILE A 33 -12.07 -0.72 -7.96
CA ILE A 33 -11.93 -1.34 -6.64
C ILE A 33 -13.02 -0.82 -5.71
N ILE A 34 -13.16 0.49 -5.58
CA ILE A 34 -14.13 1.12 -4.68
C ILE A 34 -15.57 0.74 -5.10
N SER A 35 -15.86 0.76 -6.40
CA SER A 35 -17.17 0.35 -6.92
C SER A 35 -17.48 -1.11 -6.63
N SER A 36 -16.50 -2.00 -6.78
CA SER A 36 -16.64 -3.43 -6.46
C SER A 36 -16.88 -3.66 -4.97
N PHE A 37 -16.12 -2.98 -4.11
CA PHE A 37 -16.30 -3.04 -2.67
C PHE A 37 -17.69 -2.54 -2.25
N LEU A 38 -18.09 -1.35 -2.72
CA LEU A 38 -19.42 -0.79 -2.45
C LEU A 38 -20.54 -1.69 -2.98
N TYR A 39 -20.36 -2.31 -4.15
CA TYR A 39 -21.32 -3.27 -4.67
C TYR A 39 -21.51 -4.48 -3.73
N ILE A 40 -20.42 -5.04 -3.22
CA ILE A 40 -20.45 -6.17 -2.27
C ILE A 40 -21.17 -5.75 -0.99
N VAL A 41 -20.78 -4.61 -0.40
CA VAL A 41 -21.37 -4.09 0.83
C VAL A 41 -22.86 -3.80 0.64
N LEU A 42 -23.25 -3.12 -0.44
CA LEU A 42 -24.66 -2.79 -0.72
C LEU A 42 -25.50 -4.04 -1.00
N ASN A 43 -24.94 -5.04 -1.68
CA ASN A 43 -25.64 -6.29 -1.94
C ASN A 43 -25.79 -7.15 -0.67
N TRP A 44 -24.77 -7.15 0.20
CA TRP A 44 -24.80 -7.80 1.51
C TRP A 44 -25.84 -7.15 2.44
N LEU A 45 -25.85 -5.81 2.50
CA LEU A 45 -26.84 -5.05 3.28
C LEU A 45 -28.27 -5.22 2.75
N ARG A 46 -28.46 -5.41 1.43
CA ARG A 46 -29.78 -5.66 0.83
C ARG A 46 -30.37 -7.02 1.22
N GLN A 47 -29.52 -8.00 1.53
CA GLN A 47 -29.95 -9.34 1.96
C GLN A 47 -30.16 -9.43 3.47
N SER A 48 -29.51 -8.57 4.27
CA SER A 48 -29.80 -8.44 5.70
C SER A 48 -31.20 -7.86 5.92
N ALA A 49 -31.99 -8.52 6.75
CA ALA A 49 -33.44 -8.27 6.92
C ALA A 49 -33.82 -6.87 7.45
N SER A 50 -32.87 -5.97 7.73
CA SER A 50 -33.15 -4.59 8.16
C SER A 50 -32.93 -3.58 7.03
N ARG A 51 -33.91 -3.47 6.12
CA ARG A 51 -33.96 -2.38 5.10
C ARG A 51 -33.92 -0.97 5.72
N ARG A 52 -34.22 -0.85 7.02
CA ARG A 52 -34.26 0.42 7.76
C ARG A 52 -32.87 0.97 8.11
N ASN A 53 -31.85 0.11 8.25
CA ASN A 53 -30.51 0.55 8.66
C ASN A 53 -29.73 1.21 7.51
N LEU A 54 -30.07 0.92 6.25
CA LEU A 54 -29.38 1.47 5.08
C LEU A 54 -29.65 2.97 4.86
N PHE A 55 -30.83 3.45 5.28
CA PHE A 55 -31.19 4.86 5.19
C PHE A 55 -30.32 5.73 6.11
N SER A 56 -29.94 5.22 7.28
CA SER A 56 -29.11 5.96 8.24
C SER A 56 -27.70 6.25 7.72
N PHE A 57 -27.06 5.29 7.04
CA PHE A 57 -25.75 5.51 6.42
C PHE A 57 -25.80 6.49 5.26
N LEU A 58 -26.86 6.44 4.44
CA LEU A 58 -27.03 7.36 3.30
C LEU A 58 -27.16 8.81 3.76
N VAL A 59 -27.90 9.07 4.84
CA VAL A 59 -28.06 10.42 5.39
C VAL A 59 -26.71 10.97 5.87
N ILE A 60 -25.92 10.18 6.61
CA ILE A 60 -24.59 10.59 7.09
C ILE A 60 -23.68 10.94 5.91
N LEU A 61 -23.71 10.14 4.84
CA LEU A 61 -22.93 10.39 3.63
C LEU A 61 -23.33 11.69 2.93
N ILE A 62 -24.63 11.98 2.79
CA ILE A 62 -25.11 13.22 2.19
C ILE A 62 -24.66 14.43 3.01
N VAL A 63 -24.78 14.35 4.34
CA VAL A 63 -24.32 15.43 5.24
C VAL A 63 -22.82 15.65 5.11
N TYR A 64 -22.03 14.58 5.04
CA TYR A 64 -20.59 14.66 4.83
C TYR A 64 -20.23 15.37 3.50
N VAL A 65 -20.86 14.96 2.39
CA VAL A 65 -20.63 15.57 1.07
C VAL A 65 -20.99 17.06 1.10
N ILE A 66 -22.13 17.43 1.69
CA ILE A 66 -22.51 18.85 1.83
C ILE A 66 -21.47 19.61 2.67
N ALA A 67 -21.04 19.04 3.80
CA ALA A 67 -20.05 19.66 4.67
C ALA A 67 -18.74 19.95 3.93
N ARG A 68 -18.27 18.98 3.14
CA ARG A 68 -17.05 19.11 2.34
C ARG A 68 -17.21 20.13 1.21
N LEU A 69 -18.32 20.09 0.47
CA LEU A 69 -18.59 21.05 -0.61
C LEU A 69 -18.72 22.50 -0.11
N THR A 70 -19.15 22.69 1.13
CA THR A 70 -19.31 24.01 1.76
C THR A 70 -18.10 24.44 2.60
N GLY A 71 -17.06 23.61 2.72
CA GLY A 71 -15.86 23.90 3.51
C GLY A 71 -16.09 23.90 5.02
N MET A 72 -17.07 23.15 5.53
CA MET A 72 -17.38 23.06 6.97
C MET A 72 -16.36 22.17 7.71
N TYR A 73 -15.18 22.72 7.99
CA TYR A 73 -14.06 22.01 8.63
C TYR A 73 -14.45 21.24 9.90
N LEU A 74 -15.19 21.86 10.83
CA LEU A 74 -15.57 21.22 12.09
C LEU A 74 -16.49 20.01 11.87
N THR A 75 -17.40 20.09 10.91
CA THR A 75 -18.35 19.02 10.59
C THR A 75 -17.64 17.86 9.88
N GLU A 76 -16.71 18.16 8.97
CA GLU A 76 -15.85 17.17 8.32
C GLU A 76 -15.04 16.41 9.38
N LEU A 77 -14.31 17.13 10.24
CA LEU A 77 -13.51 16.55 11.33
C LEU A 77 -14.35 15.67 12.27
N LEU A 78 -15.56 16.11 12.63
CA LEU A 78 -16.46 15.35 13.49
C LEU A 78 -16.91 14.05 12.83
N ILE A 79 -17.30 14.09 11.56
CA ILE A 79 -17.76 12.92 10.82
C ILE A 79 -16.62 11.93 10.60
N GLU A 80 -15.41 12.40 10.27
CA GLU A 80 -14.22 11.56 10.16
C GLU A 80 -13.91 10.82 11.48
N GLY A 81 -13.93 11.55 12.60
CA GLY A 81 -13.75 10.95 13.93
C GLY A 81 -14.84 9.94 14.28
N LEU A 82 -16.10 10.23 13.96
CA LEU A 82 -17.23 9.33 14.17
C LEU A 82 -17.08 8.04 13.33
N PHE A 83 -16.55 8.14 12.11
CA PHE A 83 -16.36 7.01 11.21
C PHE A 83 -15.40 5.96 11.81
N VAL A 84 -14.31 6.42 12.46
CA VAL A 84 -13.37 5.55 13.17
C VAL A 84 -14.07 4.78 14.31
N ILE A 85 -14.87 5.47 15.11
CA ILE A 85 -15.61 4.86 16.23
C ILE A 85 -16.63 3.85 15.71
N ILE A 86 -17.37 4.19 14.65
CA ILE A 86 -18.34 3.29 14.01
C ILE A 86 -17.63 2.05 13.46
N LEU A 87 -16.49 2.21 12.81
CA LEU A 87 -15.71 1.09 12.28
C LEU A 87 -15.30 0.12 13.39
N ILE A 88 -14.77 0.65 14.51
CA ILE A 88 -14.44 -0.17 15.69
C ILE A 88 -15.71 -0.86 16.23
N GLY A 89 -16.81 -0.14 16.34
CA GLY A 89 -18.09 -0.70 16.79
C GLY A 89 -18.60 -1.84 15.90
N ILE A 90 -18.50 -1.70 14.58
CA ILE A 90 -18.82 -2.76 13.61
C ILE A 90 -17.92 -3.97 13.87
N ILE A 91 -16.61 -3.80 13.97
CA ILE A 91 -15.69 -4.91 14.24
C ILE A 91 -16.06 -5.64 15.53
N VAL A 92 -16.41 -4.92 16.60
CA VAL A 92 -16.83 -5.51 17.88
C VAL A 92 -18.15 -6.27 17.74
N VAL A 93 -19.15 -5.68 17.10
CA VAL A 93 -20.48 -6.31 16.91
C VAL A 93 -20.39 -7.55 16.02
N PHE A 94 -19.58 -7.49 14.96
CA PHE A 94 -19.40 -8.57 13.99
C PHE A 94 -18.20 -9.49 14.31
N GLN A 95 -17.57 -9.33 15.48
CA GLN A 95 -16.38 -10.09 15.86
C GLN A 95 -16.65 -11.60 15.81
N SER A 96 -17.83 -12.03 16.28
CA SER A 96 -18.24 -13.43 16.26
C SER A 96 -18.44 -13.98 14.86
N ASP A 97 -18.91 -13.17 13.92
CA ASP A 97 -19.14 -13.59 12.54
C ASP A 97 -17.82 -13.70 11.76
N MET A 98 -16.89 -12.76 11.97
CA MET A 98 -15.55 -12.82 11.38
C MET A 98 -14.78 -14.07 11.84
N ARG A 99 -14.86 -14.41 13.13
CA ARG A 99 -14.26 -15.65 13.65
C ARG A 99 -14.82 -16.89 12.95
N ARG A 100 -16.14 -16.95 12.76
CA ARG A 100 -16.80 -18.09 12.06
C ARG A 100 -16.39 -18.21 10.60
N ILE A 101 -16.20 -17.08 9.90
CA ILE A 101 -15.69 -17.09 8.53
C ILE A 101 -14.28 -17.69 8.50
N ILE A 102 -13.42 -17.33 9.46
CA ILE A 102 -12.08 -17.90 9.60
C ILE A 102 -12.16 -19.40 9.93
N ASP A 103 -13.04 -19.81 10.85
CA ASP A 103 -13.24 -21.23 11.17
C ASP A 103 -13.72 -22.01 9.94
N ARG A 104 -14.60 -21.41 9.12
CA ARG A 104 -15.07 -21.99 7.86
C ARG A 104 -13.97 -22.07 6.80
N ILE A 105 -13.10 -21.05 6.71
CA ILE A 105 -11.93 -21.05 5.82
C ILE A 105 -10.90 -22.07 6.28
N SER A 106 -10.68 -22.21 7.59
CA SER A 106 -9.80 -23.22 8.20
C SER A 106 -10.28 -24.64 7.92
N ASN A 107 -11.60 -24.85 7.95
CA ASN A 107 -12.22 -26.13 7.63
C ASN A 107 -12.55 -26.29 6.14
N TRP A 108 -12.15 -25.35 5.29
CA TRP A 108 -12.26 -25.45 3.84
C TRP A 108 -11.18 -26.44 3.37
N ARG A 109 -11.48 -27.72 3.50
CA ARG A 109 -10.71 -28.80 2.90
C ARG A 109 -10.81 -28.62 1.38
N PHE A 110 -9.84 -27.92 0.80
CA PHE A 110 -9.69 -27.65 -0.64
C PHE A 110 -9.62 -28.92 -1.52
N PHE A 111 -9.66 -30.12 -0.93
CA PHE A 111 -9.59 -31.40 -1.62
C PHE A 111 -10.43 -32.46 -0.91
N ASP A 112 -11.75 -32.37 -0.97
CA ASP A 112 -12.58 -33.58 -0.89
C ASP A 112 -13.26 -33.80 -2.24
N ILE A 113 -12.46 -34.27 -3.19
CA ILE A 113 -12.95 -34.95 -4.38
C ILE A 113 -13.42 -36.33 -3.90
N SER A 114 -14.61 -36.39 -3.31
CA SER A 114 -15.21 -37.66 -2.89
C SER A 114 -16.63 -37.78 -3.43
N GLN A 115 -16.67 -38.35 -4.63
CA GLN A 115 -17.68 -39.24 -5.24
C GLN A 115 -19.18 -38.89 -5.10
N PRO A 116 -19.86 -38.59 -6.21
CA PRO A 116 -21.32 -38.34 -6.27
C PRO A 116 -22.24 -39.55 -6.00
N ASP A 117 -21.73 -40.74 -5.65
CA ASP A 117 -22.50 -42.00 -5.77
C ASP A 117 -23.13 -42.54 -4.47
N SER A 118 -23.21 -41.74 -3.40
CA SER A 118 -23.54 -42.28 -2.05
C SER A 118 -24.69 -41.60 -1.31
N THR A 119 -25.37 -40.63 -1.93
CA THR A 119 -26.60 -40.02 -1.37
C THR A 119 -27.77 -41.00 -1.31
N ASP A 120 -27.94 -41.88 -2.30
CA ASP A 120 -28.99 -42.93 -2.29
C ASP A 120 -28.75 -43.98 -1.19
N ILE A 121 -27.47 -44.26 -0.87
CA ILE A 121 -27.09 -45.16 0.23
C ILE A 121 -27.46 -44.55 1.58
N SER A 122 -27.22 -43.24 1.77
CA SER A 122 -27.58 -42.56 3.02
C SER A 122 -29.11 -42.42 3.18
N SER A 123 -29.84 -42.09 2.10
CA SER A 123 -31.30 -41.94 2.16
C SER A 123 -32.00 -43.27 2.46
N SER A 124 -31.54 -44.37 1.85
CA SER A 124 -32.05 -45.71 2.16
C SER A 124 -31.75 -46.14 3.61
N ILE A 125 -30.54 -45.93 4.11
CA ILE A 125 -30.17 -46.27 5.51
C ILE A 125 -31.03 -45.49 6.52
N ILE A 126 -31.17 -44.17 6.33
CA ILE A 126 -31.99 -43.33 7.23
C ILE A 126 -33.46 -43.76 7.15
N THR A 127 -33.98 -44.00 5.95
CA THR A 127 -35.36 -44.45 5.76
C THR A 127 -35.63 -45.78 6.47
N GLU A 128 -34.74 -46.77 6.32
CA GLU A 128 -34.89 -48.07 6.96
C GLU A 128 -34.80 -47.97 8.49
N ALA A 129 -33.84 -47.20 9.01
CA ALA A 129 -33.70 -46.99 10.46
C ALA A 129 -34.93 -46.27 11.05
N VAL A 130 -35.41 -45.22 10.38
CA VAL A 130 -36.60 -44.47 10.80
C VAL A 130 -37.86 -45.32 10.76
N ALA A 131 -38.02 -46.17 9.73
CA ALA A 131 -39.15 -47.11 9.66
C ALA A 131 -39.13 -48.13 10.81
N LYS A 132 -37.97 -48.73 11.10
CA LYS A 132 -37.84 -49.65 12.24
C LYS A 132 -38.12 -48.95 13.58
N MET A 133 -37.65 -47.73 13.77
CA MET A 133 -37.94 -46.94 14.98
C MET A 133 -39.42 -46.60 15.09
N ALA A 134 -40.08 -46.27 13.98
CA ALA A 134 -41.53 -46.03 13.92
C ALA A 134 -42.34 -47.29 14.32
N ASP A 135 -42.00 -48.45 13.74
CA ASP A 135 -42.62 -49.74 14.07
C ASP A 135 -42.45 -50.11 15.56
N GLN A 136 -41.27 -49.82 16.11
CA GLN A 136 -40.94 -50.05 17.52
C GLN A 136 -41.43 -48.93 18.46
N ARG A 137 -42.05 -47.87 17.93
CA ARG A 137 -42.44 -46.65 18.67
C ARG A 137 -41.28 -46.05 19.47
N THR A 138 -40.08 -46.11 18.92
CA THR A 138 -38.88 -45.46 19.47
C THR A 138 -38.83 -44.02 18.97
N GLY A 139 -38.85 -43.06 19.89
CA GLY A 139 -38.79 -41.63 19.56
C GLY A 139 -37.43 -41.25 18.97
N ALA A 140 -37.44 -40.53 17.85
CA ALA A 140 -36.21 -40.11 17.17
C ALA A 140 -36.32 -38.66 16.68
N LEU A 141 -35.18 -37.98 16.63
CA LEU A 141 -35.05 -36.61 16.16
C LEU A 141 -33.73 -36.44 15.40
N ILE A 142 -33.79 -36.45 14.07
CA ILE A 142 -32.62 -36.45 13.19
C ILE A 142 -32.62 -35.16 12.37
N VAL A 143 -31.52 -34.41 12.42
CA VAL A 143 -31.33 -33.16 11.68
C VAL A 143 -30.32 -33.38 10.56
N LEU A 144 -30.70 -33.04 9.33
CA LEU A 144 -29.84 -33.05 8.15
C LEU A 144 -29.42 -31.64 7.78
N LYS A 145 -28.14 -31.45 7.44
CA LYS A 145 -27.56 -30.14 7.13
C LYS A 145 -28.10 -29.54 5.84
N GLY A 146 -28.60 -28.31 5.94
CA GLY A 146 -28.90 -27.44 4.80
C GLY A 146 -27.68 -26.59 4.40
N ARG A 147 -27.90 -25.41 3.80
CA ARG A 147 -26.83 -24.45 3.45
C ARG A 147 -26.49 -23.53 4.62
N GLU A 148 -27.44 -23.27 5.50
CA GLU A 148 -27.25 -22.40 6.65
C GLU A 148 -26.65 -23.19 7.83
N ASP A 149 -25.71 -22.57 8.56
CA ASP A 149 -25.18 -23.19 9.78
C ASP A 149 -26.22 -23.18 10.90
N TRP A 150 -26.37 -24.34 11.56
CA TRP A 150 -27.23 -24.53 12.72
C TRP A 150 -26.57 -24.19 14.05
N ASP A 151 -25.24 -23.98 14.09
CA ASP A 151 -24.47 -23.90 15.36
C ASP A 151 -24.91 -22.74 16.26
N ARG A 152 -25.48 -21.69 15.66
CA ARG A 152 -26.06 -20.54 16.38
C ARG A 152 -27.44 -20.82 16.99
N HIS A 153 -28.03 -21.96 16.69
CA HIS A 153 -29.40 -22.32 17.10
C HIS A 153 -29.44 -23.54 18.01
N VAL A 154 -28.41 -24.38 17.97
CA VAL A 154 -28.35 -25.64 18.72
C VAL A 154 -27.40 -25.52 19.92
N HIS A 155 -27.68 -26.26 20.98
CA HIS A 155 -26.89 -26.22 22.21
C HIS A 155 -26.57 -27.63 22.75
N GLY A 156 -25.41 -27.77 23.38
CA GLY A 156 -24.96 -29.03 23.97
C GLY A 156 -24.63 -30.11 22.93
N GLY A 157 -24.78 -31.37 23.35
CA GLY A 157 -24.47 -32.54 22.54
C GLY A 157 -23.06 -33.11 22.73
N ILE A 158 -22.91 -34.35 22.30
CA ILE A 158 -21.65 -35.12 22.34
C ILE A 158 -21.18 -35.33 20.91
N GLU A 159 -19.91 -35.02 20.65
CA GLU A 159 -19.26 -35.26 19.36
C GLU A 159 -19.07 -36.76 19.11
N LEU A 160 -19.36 -37.18 17.88
CA LEU A 160 -19.27 -38.59 17.47
C LEU A 160 -18.45 -38.78 16.20
N ASP A 161 -18.67 -37.94 15.20
CA ASP A 161 -18.09 -38.04 13.85
C ASP A 161 -18.13 -39.49 13.28
N GLY A 162 -19.31 -40.11 13.35
CA GLY A 162 -19.53 -41.51 12.93
C GLY A 162 -20.19 -41.61 11.57
N LYS A 163 -19.91 -42.66 10.78
CA LYS A 163 -20.69 -42.95 9.57
C LYS A 163 -22.12 -43.35 9.94
N ILE A 164 -23.10 -42.82 9.22
CA ILE A 164 -24.52 -43.16 9.40
C ILE A 164 -24.71 -44.65 9.09
N THR A 165 -25.16 -45.41 10.08
CA THR A 165 -25.52 -46.82 9.94
C THR A 165 -26.77 -47.10 10.76
N ILE A 166 -27.56 -48.10 10.36
CA ILE A 166 -28.78 -48.50 11.08
C ILE A 166 -28.48 -48.83 12.55
N PRO A 167 -27.48 -49.67 12.90
CA PRO A 167 -27.20 -50.01 14.29
C PRO A 167 -26.82 -48.79 15.13
N LEU A 168 -26.10 -47.82 14.55
CA LEU A 168 -25.69 -46.61 15.24
C LEU A 168 -26.89 -45.72 15.58
N LEU A 169 -27.79 -45.48 14.62
CA LEU A 169 -29.00 -44.69 14.86
C LEU A 169 -29.89 -45.33 15.94
N HIS A 170 -30.10 -46.64 15.86
CA HIS A 170 -30.84 -47.37 16.88
C HIS A 170 -30.16 -47.33 18.25
N SER A 171 -28.83 -47.40 18.31
CA SER A 171 -28.08 -47.31 19.57
C SER A 171 -28.20 -45.92 20.20
N ILE A 172 -28.22 -44.85 19.41
CA ILE A 172 -28.34 -43.49 19.91
C ILE A 172 -29.76 -43.24 20.47
N PHE A 173 -30.79 -43.64 19.74
CA PHE A 173 -32.19 -43.44 20.16
C PHE A 173 -32.74 -44.52 21.10
N ASN A 174 -31.90 -45.44 21.56
CA ASN A 174 -32.30 -46.42 22.58
C ASN A 174 -32.60 -45.69 23.91
N THR A 175 -33.82 -45.84 24.43
CA THR A 175 -34.30 -45.21 25.67
C THR A 175 -33.46 -45.52 26.91
N SER A 176 -32.67 -46.60 26.89
CA SER A 176 -31.75 -46.95 27.99
C SER A 176 -30.40 -46.22 27.91
N ALA A 177 -30.06 -45.62 26.77
CA ALA A 177 -28.78 -44.97 26.54
C ALA A 177 -28.85 -43.46 26.84
N PRO A 178 -27.80 -42.81 27.39
CA PRO A 178 -27.82 -41.37 27.69
C PRO A 178 -28.05 -40.47 26.45
N GLY A 179 -27.80 -40.98 25.24
CA GLY A 179 -27.87 -40.22 23.99
C GLY A 179 -29.26 -40.06 23.38
N HIS A 180 -30.30 -40.69 23.94
CA HIS A 180 -31.66 -40.68 23.35
C HIS A 180 -32.44 -39.38 23.60
N ASP A 181 -31.96 -38.57 24.54
CA ASP A 181 -32.56 -37.28 24.86
C ASP A 181 -31.87 -36.18 24.05
N GLY A 182 -32.57 -35.69 23.03
CA GLY A 182 -32.08 -34.68 22.09
C GLY A 182 -32.02 -35.15 20.64
N ALA A 183 -31.40 -34.32 19.81
CA ALA A 183 -31.30 -34.51 18.37
C ALA A 183 -29.95 -35.10 17.96
N VAL A 184 -29.96 -35.83 16.85
CA VAL A 184 -28.78 -36.21 16.08
C VAL A 184 -28.57 -35.18 14.99
N LEU A 185 -27.38 -34.59 14.92
CA LEU A 185 -26.96 -33.71 13.82
C LEU A 185 -26.13 -34.50 12.83
N SER A 186 -26.52 -34.46 11.56
CA SER A 186 -25.83 -35.16 10.49
C SER A 186 -25.53 -34.26 9.30
N ASP A 187 -24.36 -34.47 8.70
CA ASP A 187 -23.90 -33.82 7.49
C ASP A 187 -23.48 -34.89 6.47
N GLY A 188 -24.22 -34.94 5.37
CA GLY A 188 -24.08 -35.99 4.37
C GLY A 188 -24.30 -37.39 4.94
N GLN A 189 -23.22 -38.19 4.97
CA GLN A 189 -23.20 -39.57 5.45
C GLN A 189 -22.64 -39.71 6.87
N ARG A 190 -22.43 -38.60 7.59
CA ARG A 190 -21.80 -38.62 8.91
C ARG A 190 -22.70 -37.99 9.96
N ILE A 191 -22.75 -38.61 11.13
CA ILE A 191 -23.31 -38.05 12.35
C ILE A 191 -22.20 -37.22 13.03
N LEU A 192 -22.41 -35.92 13.12
CA LEU A 192 -21.47 -35.00 13.75
C LEU A 192 -21.61 -35.03 15.27
N LYS A 193 -22.85 -34.87 15.77
CA LYS A 193 -23.18 -34.80 17.20
C LYS A 193 -24.50 -35.54 17.49
N PHE A 194 -24.66 -36.00 18.72
CA PHE A 194 -25.94 -36.53 19.23
C PHE A 194 -26.25 -35.94 20.62
N GLY A 195 -27.49 -36.09 21.09
CA GLY A 195 -27.94 -35.48 22.35
C GLY A 195 -27.99 -33.95 22.28
N VAL A 196 -28.23 -33.39 21.09
CA VAL A 196 -28.23 -31.94 20.87
C VAL A 196 -29.59 -31.34 21.23
N HIS A 197 -29.61 -30.25 21.98
CA HIS A 197 -30.84 -29.52 22.27
C HIS A 197 -31.16 -28.52 21.14
N LEU A 198 -32.35 -28.66 20.56
CA LEU A 198 -32.87 -27.78 19.52
C LEU A 198 -33.77 -26.69 20.12
N PRO A 199 -33.91 -25.53 19.46
CA PRO A 199 -34.84 -24.50 19.90
C PRO A 199 -36.29 -24.97 19.70
N LEU A 200 -37.16 -24.64 20.65
CA LEU A 200 -38.59 -24.97 20.57
C LEU A 200 -39.34 -23.87 19.83
N SER A 201 -40.24 -24.24 18.90
CA SER A 201 -41.14 -23.29 18.26
C SER A 201 -42.19 -22.77 19.24
N THR A 202 -42.50 -21.48 19.16
CA THR A 202 -43.63 -20.86 19.86
C THR A 202 -44.95 -20.96 19.07
N ASN A 203 -44.90 -21.39 17.79
CA ASN A 203 -46.07 -21.51 16.91
C ASN A 203 -46.80 -22.85 17.10
N LEU A 204 -47.43 -23.02 18.27
CA LEU A 204 -48.16 -24.24 18.61
C LEU A 204 -49.36 -24.53 17.68
N TYR A 205 -49.89 -23.52 16.98
CA TYR A 205 -51.01 -23.71 16.04
C TYR A 205 -50.66 -24.63 14.85
N LYS A 206 -49.38 -24.69 14.45
CA LYS A 206 -48.90 -25.61 13.41
C LYS A 206 -48.70 -27.03 13.92
N LEU A 207 -48.72 -27.22 15.24
CA LEU A 207 -48.55 -28.50 15.91
C LEU A 207 -49.95 -29.03 16.30
N SER A 208 -50.62 -29.71 15.37
CA SER A 208 -52.00 -30.15 15.62
C SER A 208 -52.09 -31.15 16.80
N ARG A 209 -51.06 -32.01 17.01
CA ARG A 209 -50.97 -33.01 18.11
C ARG A 209 -49.54 -33.50 18.42
N GLY A 210 -48.52 -32.64 18.36
CA GLY A 210 -47.11 -33.04 18.48
C GLY A 210 -46.52 -32.95 19.90
N GLY A 211 -45.57 -33.83 20.23
CA GLY A 211 -44.79 -33.78 21.48
C GLY A 211 -43.57 -32.84 21.40
N THR A 212 -42.73 -32.82 22.44
CA THR A 212 -41.56 -31.92 22.55
C THR A 212 -40.59 -32.04 21.36
N ARG A 213 -40.34 -33.25 20.85
CA ARG A 213 -39.52 -33.48 19.64
C ARG A 213 -40.09 -32.83 18.38
N HIS A 214 -41.42 -32.75 18.25
CA HIS A 214 -42.07 -32.08 17.11
C HIS A 214 -41.91 -30.55 17.23
N THR A 215 -42.04 -30.01 18.43
CA THR A 215 -41.84 -28.59 18.71
C THR A 215 -40.38 -28.17 18.47
N ALA A 216 -39.44 -29.03 18.85
CA ALA A 216 -38.00 -28.88 18.59
C ALA A 216 -37.68 -28.90 17.09
N ALA A 217 -38.25 -29.85 16.35
CA ALA A 217 -38.08 -29.94 14.90
C ALA A 217 -38.62 -28.71 14.18
N LEU A 218 -39.84 -28.27 14.53
CA LEU A 218 -40.42 -27.06 13.99
C LEU A 218 -39.56 -25.83 14.33
N GLY A 219 -39.10 -25.71 15.58
CA GLY A 219 -38.34 -24.56 16.06
C GLY A 219 -37.00 -24.42 15.35
N LEU A 220 -36.28 -25.52 15.10
CA LEU A 220 -35.07 -25.47 14.28
C LEU A 220 -35.38 -25.10 12.83
N SER A 221 -36.43 -25.71 12.24
CA SER A 221 -36.82 -25.45 10.84
C SER A 221 -37.29 -24.00 10.57
N GLU A 222 -37.67 -23.25 11.61
CA GLU A 222 -38.01 -21.81 11.52
C GLU A 222 -36.77 -20.91 11.52
N LYS A 223 -35.60 -21.43 11.92
CA LYS A 223 -34.36 -20.66 12.11
C LYS A 223 -33.31 -20.95 11.04
N CYS A 224 -33.30 -22.15 10.46
CA CYS A 224 -32.41 -22.52 9.35
C CYS A 224 -33.12 -23.46 8.37
N ASP A 225 -32.47 -23.73 7.24
CA ASP A 225 -32.97 -24.54 6.13
C ASP A 225 -32.73 -26.05 6.29
N ALA A 226 -32.45 -26.50 7.52
CA ALA A 226 -32.27 -27.92 7.83
C ALA A 226 -33.56 -28.73 7.63
N LEU A 227 -33.41 -29.98 7.18
CA LEU A 227 -34.50 -30.96 7.20
C LEU A 227 -34.43 -31.74 8.50
N VAL A 228 -35.50 -31.68 9.30
CA VAL A 228 -35.57 -32.39 10.57
C VAL A 228 -36.60 -33.51 10.48
N ILE A 229 -36.19 -34.74 10.76
CA ILE A 229 -37.04 -35.92 10.78
C ILE A 229 -37.39 -36.24 12.24
N VAL A 230 -38.66 -36.51 12.49
CA VAL A 230 -39.19 -36.83 13.81
C VAL A 230 -39.96 -38.14 13.77
N VAL A 231 -39.68 -39.02 14.73
CA VAL A 231 -40.50 -40.21 15.00
C VAL A 231 -41.22 -40.02 16.34
N SER A 232 -42.54 -40.19 16.33
CA SER A 232 -43.35 -40.12 17.56
C SER A 232 -43.18 -41.38 18.40
N GLU A 233 -42.75 -41.23 19.65
CA GLU A 233 -42.71 -42.33 20.63
C GLU A 233 -44.11 -42.82 21.06
N GLU A 234 -45.12 -41.96 20.97
CA GLU A 234 -46.50 -42.33 21.34
C GLU A 234 -47.21 -43.08 20.21
N ARG A 235 -47.03 -42.62 18.97
CA ARG A 235 -47.84 -43.05 17.82
C ARG A 235 -47.08 -43.84 16.78
N GLY A 236 -45.75 -43.86 16.83
CA GLY A 236 -44.92 -44.44 15.76
C GLY A 236 -45.05 -43.68 14.43
N THR A 237 -45.59 -42.47 14.41
CA THR A 237 -45.77 -41.69 13.18
C THR A 237 -44.50 -40.92 12.83
N ILE A 238 -44.16 -40.87 11.54
CA ILE A 238 -43.02 -40.12 11.02
C ILE A 238 -43.49 -38.74 10.56
N SER A 239 -42.76 -37.70 10.94
CA SER A 239 -42.96 -36.33 10.47
C SER A 239 -41.66 -35.71 10.00
N ILE A 240 -41.76 -34.77 9.07
CA ILE A 240 -40.64 -33.95 8.62
C ILE A 240 -40.93 -32.47 8.87
N ALA A 241 -39.94 -31.73 9.33
CA ALA A 241 -39.98 -30.28 9.50
C ALA A 241 -38.94 -29.61 8.61
N ARG A 242 -39.37 -28.65 7.79
CA ARG A 242 -38.52 -27.89 6.87
C ARG A 242 -39.18 -26.55 6.57
N ASN A 243 -38.38 -25.47 6.47
CA ASN A 243 -38.84 -24.12 6.14
C ASN A 243 -40.03 -23.64 7.01
N GLY A 244 -39.96 -23.90 8.31
CA GLY A 244 -40.97 -23.51 9.29
C GLY A 244 -42.33 -24.21 9.12
N GLN A 245 -42.38 -25.35 8.41
CA GLN A 245 -43.57 -26.20 8.30
C GLN A 245 -43.22 -27.61 8.78
N ILE A 246 -44.15 -28.24 9.50
CA ILE A 246 -44.06 -29.65 9.88
C ILE A 246 -45.18 -30.42 9.19
N ARG A 247 -44.87 -31.58 8.63
CA ARG A 247 -45.83 -32.44 7.93
C ARG A 247 -45.64 -33.88 8.39
N GLN A 248 -46.73 -34.53 8.76
CA GLN A 248 -46.74 -35.96 9.01
C GLN A 248 -46.78 -36.70 7.67
N LEU A 249 -45.99 -37.75 7.52
CA LEU A 249 -45.94 -38.58 6.32
C LEU A 249 -47.01 -39.68 6.40
N GLU A 250 -47.60 -40.03 5.26
CA GLU A 250 -48.63 -41.07 5.16
C GLU A 250 -48.01 -42.46 5.01
N SER A 251 -46.88 -42.56 4.30
CA SER A 251 -46.14 -43.81 4.11
C SER A 251 -44.65 -43.67 4.45
N HIS A 252 -44.05 -44.77 4.90
CA HIS A 252 -42.61 -44.92 5.04
C HIS A 252 -41.85 -44.67 3.73
N SER A 253 -42.46 -45.01 2.59
CA SER A 253 -41.89 -44.75 1.26
C SER A 253 -41.80 -43.26 0.90
N ASP A 254 -42.65 -42.42 1.50
CA ASP A 254 -42.67 -40.98 1.23
C ASP A 254 -41.43 -40.29 1.82
N LEU A 255 -40.88 -40.84 2.91
CA LEU A 255 -39.67 -40.32 3.53
C LEU A 255 -38.47 -40.38 2.58
N LYS A 256 -38.30 -41.49 1.86
CA LYS A 256 -37.19 -41.65 0.91
C LYS A 256 -37.26 -40.57 -0.16
N LYS A 257 -38.45 -40.33 -0.73
CA LYS A 257 -38.64 -39.28 -1.74
C LYS A 257 -38.27 -37.90 -1.22
N HIS A 258 -38.72 -37.54 -0.01
CA HIS A 258 -38.37 -36.26 0.61
C HIS A 258 -36.88 -36.11 0.92
N LEU A 259 -36.20 -37.21 1.27
CA LEU A 259 -34.75 -37.25 1.45
C LEU A 259 -34.02 -37.05 0.13
N ASP A 260 -34.41 -37.77 -0.91
CA ASP A 260 -33.78 -37.69 -2.23
C ASP A 260 -33.96 -36.28 -2.83
N ASP A 261 -35.16 -35.69 -2.72
CA ASP A 261 -35.45 -34.31 -3.12
C ASP A 261 -34.58 -33.30 -2.36
N PHE A 262 -34.41 -33.49 -1.04
CA PHE A 262 -33.52 -32.68 -0.22
C PHE A 262 -32.07 -32.80 -0.71
N TRP A 263 -31.52 -34.01 -0.80
CA TRP A 263 -30.13 -34.20 -1.22
C TRP A 263 -29.87 -33.67 -2.64
N ALA A 264 -30.80 -33.84 -3.57
CA ALA A 264 -30.70 -33.28 -4.92
C ALA A 264 -30.60 -31.75 -4.91
N GLU A 265 -31.42 -31.08 -4.10
CA GLU A 265 -31.39 -29.63 -3.95
C GLU A 265 -30.06 -29.13 -3.34
N TYR A 266 -29.52 -29.84 -2.35
CA TYR A 266 -28.37 -29.38 -1.55
C TYR A 266 -27.01 -29.79 -2.12
N TYR A 267 -26.83 -31.02 -2.64
CA TYR A 267 -25.52 -31.55 -3.05
C TYR A 267 -25.23 -31.46 -4.56
N GLN A 268 -26.25 -31.47 -5.45
CA GLN A 268 -26.00 -31.36 -6.90
C GLN A 268 -25.73 -29.92 -7.38
N SER A 269 -25.84 -28.92 -6.50
CA SER A 269 -25.64 -27.50 -6.86
C SER A 269 -24.17 -27.04 -6.97
N SER A 270 -23.18 -27.92 -6.75
CA SER A 270 -21.76 -27.58 -6.86
C SER A 270 -21.22 -27.56 -8.29
N ALA A 271 -21.88 -28.21 -9.27
CA ALA A 271 -21.37 -28.31 -10.64
C ALA A 271 -21.78 -27.14 -11.58
N THR A 272 -22.69 -26.25 -11.17
CA THR A 272 -23.27 -25.20 -12.06
C THR A 272 -23.13 -23.77 -11.53
N SER A 273 -22.38 -23.58 -10.44
CA SER A 273 -22.34 -22.35 -9.65
C SER A 273 -21.78 -21.09 -10.36
N TYR A 274 -20.92 -21.24 -11.37
CA TYR A 274 -20.35 -20.07 -12.06
C TYR A 274 -21.34 -19.33 -12.99
N LYS A 275 -22.36 -20.01 -13.53
CA LYS A 275 -23.25 -19.42 -14.54
C LYS A 275 -24.42 -18.63 -13.94
N GLN A 276 -24.88 -19.01 -12.74
CA GLN A 276 -25.97 -18.32 -12.03
C GLN A 276 -25.51 -17.10 -11.20
N TRP A 277 -24.20 -16.92 -11.01
CA TRP A 277 -23.64 -15.73 -10.35
C TRP A 277 -23.90 -14.44 -11.16
N GLY A 278 -24.08 -14.55 -12.49
CA GLY A 278 -24.39 -13.43 -13.39
C GLY A 278 -25.86 -12.97 -13.38
N GLU A 279 -26.82 -13.89 -13.20
CA GLU A 279 -28.24 -13.62 -13.47
C GLU A 279 -29.01 -12.97 -12.31
N ARG A 280 -28.50 -13.04 -11.07
CA ARG A 280 -29.12 -12.34 -9.92
C ARG A 280 -28.57 -10.93 -9.68
N ARG A 281 -27.70 -10.41 -10.55
CA ARG A 281 -27.22 -9.03 -10.46
C ARG A 281 -28.35 -8.08 -10.79
N SER A 282 -28.91 -7.43 -9.76
CA SER A 282 -29.74 -6.25 -9.96
C SER A 282 -28.85 -5.17 -10.61
N LEU A 283 -28.98 -4.96 -11.92
CA LEU A 283 -28.27 -3.90 -12.66
C LEU A 283 -28.40 -2.53 -11.98
N LYS A 284 -29.54 -2.31 -11.31
CA LYS A 284 -29.82 -1.10 -10.52
C LYS A 284 -28.86 -0.92 -9.33
N THR A 285 -28.44 -1.98 -8.65
CA THR A 285 -27.47 -1.89 -7.53
C THR A 285 -26.04 -1.74 -8.03
N ALA A 286 -25.71 -2.33 -9.18
CA ALA A 286 -24.41 -2.12 -9.82
C ALA A 286 -24.27 -0.67 -10.30
N LEU A 287 -25.29 -0.12 -10.94
CA LEU A 287 -25.31 1.28 -11.35
C LEU A 287 -25.28 2.23 -10.14
N ALA A 288 -26.06 1.97 -9.09
CA ALA A 288 -26.03 2.78 -7.88
C ALA A 288 -24.65 2.74 -7.19
N ALA A 289 -23.99 1.58 -7.11
CA ALA A 289 -22.64 1.45 -6.57
C ALA A 289 -21.61 2.17 -7.44
N GLY A 290 -21.72 2.09 -8.77
CA GLY A 290 -20.87 2.82 -9.72
C GLY A 290 -21.02 4.34 -9.57
N SER A 291 -22.25 4.85 -9.53
CA SER A 291 -22.51 6.29 -9.32
C SER A 291 -22.00 6.77 -7.97
N LEU A 292 -22.19 5.97 -6.90
CA LEU A 292 -21.72 6.31 -5.56
C LEU A 292 -20.19 6.34 -5.49
N ALA A 293 -19.53 5.35 -6.09
CA ALA A 293 -18.07 5.29 -6.20
C ALA A 293 -17.53 6.49 -6.98
N PHE A 294 -18.19 6.86 -8.08
CA PHE A 294 -17.80 8.01 -8.88
C PHE A 294 -17.95 9.34 -8.12
N ILE A 295 -19.04 9.53 -7.37
CA ILE A 295 -19.25 10.72 -6.52
C ILE A 295 -18.20 10.77 -5.40
N LEU A 296 -17.92 9.63 -4.76
CA LEU A 296 -16.89 9.54 -3.72
C LEU A 296 -15.51 9.84 -4.30
N TRP A 297 -15.15 9.24 -5.43
CA TRP A 297 -13.89 9.51 -6.11
C TRP A 297 -13.77 10.98 -6.49
N LEU A 298 -14.83 11.61 -7.02
CA LEU A 298 -14.82 13.04 -7.33
C LEU A 298 -14.67 13.93 -6.08
N SER A 299 -15.18 13.49 -4.91
CA SER A 299 -15.05 14.22 -3.65
C SER A 299 -13.70 14.05 -2.96
N PHE A 300 -13.03 12.91 -3.14
CA PHE A 300 -11.81 12.53 -2.40
C PHE A 300 -10.54 12.54 -3.25
N ALA A 301 -10.63 12.19 -4.53
CA ALA A 301 -9.50 12.07 -5.44
C ALA A 301 -9.25 13.33 -6.28
N TYR A 302 -10.12 14.34 -6.21
CA TYR A 302 -9.76 15.66 -6.75
C TYR A 302 -8.61 16.21 -5.91
N PRO A 303 -7.40 16.39 -6.47
CA PRO A 303 -6.24 16.78 -5.69
C PRO A 303 -6.54 18.09 -4.96
N SER A 304 -6.43 18.07 -3.64
CA SER A 304 -6.21 19.28 -2.86
C SER A 304 -4.95 19.93 -3.41
N GLU A 305 -5.11 21.09 -4.05
CA GLU A 305 -4.11 22.11 -4.41
C GLU A 305 -2.69 21.59 -4.75
N THR A 306 -2.23 21.82 -5.99
CA THR A 306 -0.81 21.65 -6.32
C THR A 306 0.03 22.52 -5.38
N VAL A 307 0.85 21.88 -4.55
CA VAL A 307 1.70 22.57 -3.58
C VAL A 307 3.03 22.89 -4.27
N TYR A 308 3.56 24.08 -4.01
CA TYR A 308 4.88 24.50 -4.46
C TYR A 308 5.82 24.57 -3.25
N ARG A 309 6.98 23.92 -3.33
CA ARG A 309 8.00 23.99 -2.26
C ARG A 309 9.38 24.24 -2.87
N THR A 310 10.12 25.15 -2.25
CA THR A 310 11.47 25.53 -2.66
C THR A 310 12.50 24.88 -1.75
N TYR A 311 13.50 24.22 -2.35
CA TYR A 311 14.60 23.57 -1.65
C TYR A 311 15.93 24.18 -2.10
N ALA A 312 16.91 24.24 -1.18
CA ALA A 312 18.30 24.51 -1.53
C ALA A 312 18.95 23.18 -1.90
N VAL A 313 19.55 23.13 -3.08
CA VAL A 313 19.96 21.89 -3.75
C VAL A 313 21.42 22.02 -4.13
N PRO A 314 22.28 21.05 -3.77
CA PRO A 314 23.68 21.07 -4.15
C PRO A 314 23.84 20.88 -5.67
N ILE A 315 24.87 21.53 -6.22
CA ILE A 315 25.27 21.39 -7.61
C ILE A 315 26.55 20.55 -7.68
N GLU A 316 26.50 19.46 -8.44
CA GLU A 316 27.64 18.60 -8.72
C GLU A 316 28.14 18.80 -10.16
N TYR A 317 29.44 19.02 -10.29
CA TYR A 317 30.13 19.16 -11.57
C TYR A 317 30.98 17.92 -11.83
N SER A 318 30.71 17.22 -12.92
CA SER A 318 31.43 16.01 -13.31
C SER A 318 32.40 16.28 -14.47
N ASN A 319 33.46 15.46 -14.59
CA ASN A 319 34.47 15.49 -15.66
C ASN A 319 35.37 16.75 -15.74
N LEU A 320 35.64 17.42 -14.62
CA LEU A 320 36.60 18.54 -14.54
C LEU A 320 38.06 18.13 -14.82
N GLU A 321 38.51 17.01 -14.25
CA GLU A 321 39.91 16.59 -14.22
C GLU A 321 40.46 16.08 -15.55
N SER A 322 39.60 15.67 -16.48
CA SER A 322 40.00 15.15 -17.80
C SER A 322 40.39 16.24 -18.80
N THR A 323 40.35 17.51 -18.39
CA THR A 323 40.57 18.65 -19.29
C THR A 323 41.62 19.62 -18.73
N PRO A 324 42.44 20.27 -19.56
CA PRO A 324 43.43 21.29 -19.15
C PRO A 324 42.80 22.63 -18.72
N TYR A 325 41.48 22.66 -18.54
CA TYR A 325 40.73 23.85 -18.15
C TYR A 325 40.56 23.88 -16.63
N ALA A 326 40.74 25.05 -16.03
CA ALA A 326 40.36 25.29 -14.65
C ALA A 326 39.27 26.37 -14.60
N LEU A 327 38.34 26.25 -13.66
CA LEU A 327 37.29 27.25 -13.45
C LEU A 327 37.91 28.50 -12.81
N GLN A 328 37.59 29.67 -13.38
CA GLN A 328 38.12 30.97 -12.97
C GLN A 328 37.41 31.52 -11.73
N ASP A 329 36.08 31.40 -11.68
CA ASP A 329 35.24 32.04 -10.66
C ASP A 329 34.85 31.09 -9.51
N THR A 330 34.33 31.69 -8.42
CA THR A 330 33.71 30.91 -7.34
C THR A 330 32.46 30.24 -7.88
N VAL A 331 32.58 28.94 -8.12
CA VAL A 331 31.51 28.13 -8.68
C VAL A 331 30.35 28.04 -7.67
N PRO A 332 29.11 28.33 -8.07
CA PRO A 332 27.97 28.19 -7.18
C PRO A 332 27.80 26.72 -6.78
N LEU A 333 27.82 26.46 -5.47
CA LEU A 333 27.72 25.10 -4.91
C LEU A 333 26.28 24.68 -4.65
N GLU A 334 25.34 25.63 -4.65
CA GLU A 334 23.92 25.40 -4.39
C GLU A 334 23.05 26.28 -5.29
N ALA A 335 21.90 25.77 -5.70
CA ALA A 335 20.82 26.53 -6.32
C ALA A 335 19.48 26.26 -5.63
N ARG A 336 18.52 27.16 -5.78
CA ARG A 336 17.18 26.98 -5.23
C ARG A 336 16.24 26.40 -6.28
N LEU A 337 15.69 25.22 -6.03
CA LEU A 337 14.72 24.58 -6.91
C LEU A 337 13.32 24.64 -6.31
N THR A 338 12.36 25.15 -7.07
CA THR A 338 10.93 25.05 -6.74
C THR A 338 10.35 23.85 -7.46
N LEU A 339 9.81 22.93 -6.67
CA LEU A 339 9.10 21.74 -7.16
C LEU A 339 7.61 21.90 -6.97
N SER A 340 6.82 21.30 -7.85
CA SER A 340 5.36 21.27 -7.77
C SER A 340 4.83 19.84 -7.74
N GLY A 341 3.77 19.59 -6.96
CA GLY A 341 3.19 18.26 -6.82
C GLY A 341 2.09 18.17 -5.75
N SER A 342 1.62 16.94 -5.49
CA SER A 342 0.64 16.70 -4.43
C SER A 342 1.29 16.68 -3.05
N GLU A 343 0.52 16.99 -1.99
CA GLU A 343 1.02 16.94 -0.60
C GLU A 343 1.54 15.54 -0.23
N GLN A 344 0.99 14.48 -0.82
CA GLN A 344 1.47 13.10 -0.60
C GLN A 344 2.84 12.84 -1.25
N ALA A 345 3.11 13.44 -2.42
CA ALA A 345 4.41 13.31 -3.10
C ALA A 345 5.52 13.96 -2.25
N PHE A 346 5.26 15.15 -1.68
CA PHE A 346 6.22 15.81 -0.79
C PHE A 346 6.45 15.09 0.54
N ARG A 347 5.51 14.27 1.03
CA ARG A 347 5.68 13.48 2.26
C ARG A 347 6.58 12.27 2.09
N THR A 348 6.67 11.73 0.87
CA THR A 348 7.48 10.54 0.56
C THR A 348 8.88 10.92 0.08
N PHE A 349 9.08 12.19 -0.26
CA PHE A 349 10.32 12.75 -0.77
C PHE A 349 11.26 13.18 0.38
N GLU A 350 12.53 12.77 0.31
CA GLU A 350 13.59 13.28 1.17
C GLU A 350 14.41 14.35 0.41
N PRO A 351 14.51 15.60 0.94
CA PRO A 351 15.21 16.68 0.25
C PRO A 351 16.70 16.43 -0.04
N SER A 352 17.34 15.50 0.69
CA SER A 352 18.76 15.15 0.51
C SER A 352 19.05 14.39 -0.78
N ASP A 353 18.04 13.78 -1.41
CA ASP A 353 18.22 13.00 -2.64
C ASP A 353 18.23 13.87 -3.90
N LEU A 354 17.89 15.15 -3.73
CA LEU A 354 17.83 16.12 -4.82
C LEU A 354 19.23 16.67 -5.09
N VAL A 355 19.71 16.48 -6.32
CA VAL A 355 21.02 16.94 -6.79
C VAL A 355 20.85 17.49 -8.20
N ILE A 356 21.55 18.59 -8.50
CA ILE A 356 21.69 19.13 -9.85
C ILE A 356 23.05 18.69 -10.37
N SER A 357 23.08 17.96 -11.49
CA SER A 357 24.32 17.42 -12.05
C SER A 357 24.62 18.00 -13.43
N PHE A 358 25.81 18.56 -13.61
CA PHE A 358 26.31 19.03 -14.91
C PHE A 358 27.52 18.20 -15.37
N ASP A 359 27.52 17.80 -16.64
CA ASP A 359 28.66 17.16 -17.31
C ASP A 359 29.42 18.19 -18.13
N LEU A 360 30.69 18.43 -17.79
CA LEU A 360 31.51 19.48 -18.42
C LEU A 360 32.42 18.96 -19.54
N SER A 361 32.24 17.70 -19.98
CA SER A 361 33.16 17.00 -20.90
C SER A 361 33.14 17.49 -22.36
N SER A 362 32.07 18.15 -22.82
CA SER A 362 31.81 18.35 -24.26
C SER A 362 31.94 19.79 -24.78
N GLU A 363 32.28 20.76 -23.95
CA GLU A 363 32.21 22.17 -24.34
C GLU A 363 33.57 22.87 -24.27
N GLU A 364 34.15 23.09 -25.45
CA GLU A 364 35.40 23.84 -25.71
C GLU A 364 35.23 25.37 -25.59
N VAL A 365 34.07 25.84 -25.14
CA VAL A 365 33.71 27.26 -25.10
C VAL A 365 34.25 27.90 -23.81
N GLU A 366 34.89 29.08 -23.94
CA GLU A 366 35.46 29.84 -22.81
C GLU A 366 34.38 30.36 -21.84
N ASP A 367 33.24 30.80 -22.36
CA ASP A 367 32.07 31.21 -21.58
C ASP A 367 30.98 30.15 -21.69
N LEU A 368 30.67 29.50 -20.58
CA LEU A 368 29.70 28.41 -20.51
C LEU A 368 28.45 28.85 -19.76
N GLU A 369 27.30 28.76 -20.43
CA GLU A 369 25.98 28.98 -19.85
C GLU A 369 25.30 27.62 -19.65
N LEU A 370 25.06 27.25 -18.39
CA LEU A 370 24.44 25.99 -17.99
C LEU A 370 23.02 26.24 -17.50
N ASP A 371 22.04 25.87 -18.32
CA ASP A 371 20.62 25.98 -17.95
C ASP A 371 20.22 24.90 -16.94
N ILE A 372 19.48 25.27 -15.89
CA ILE A 372 18.95 24.31 -14.91
C ILE A 372 17.57 23.84 -15.38
N ASP A 373 17.49 22.58 -15.79
CA ASP A 373 16.33 21.97 -16.45
C ASP A 373 16.04 20.59 -15.85
N SER A 374 14.89 20.01 -16.20
CA SER A 374 14.49 18.67 -15.70
C SER A 374 15.49 17.57 -16.01
N ASP A 375 16.32 17.73 -17.04
CA ASP A 375 17.28 16.72 -17.50
C ASP A 375 18.55 16.67 -16.61
N ASN A 376 18.86 17.77 -15.92
CA ASN A 376 20.00 17.86 -15.01
C ASN A 376 19.60 17.74 -13.52
N ILE A 377 18.33 17.46 -13.24
CA ILE A 377 17.81 17.28 -11.87
C ILE A 377 17.34 15.84 -11.69
N ASN A 378 17.76 15.20 -10.60
CA ASN A 378 17.21 13.90 -10.20
C ASN A 378 15.79 14.06 -9.60
N LEU A 379 14.77 14.15 -10.46
CA LEU A 379 13.39 14.38 -10.03
C LEU A 379 12.73 13.10 -9.48
N PRO A 380 12.21 13.12 -8.24
CA PRO A 380 11.51 11.99 -7.64
C PRO A 380 10.12 11.79 -8.26
N ALA A 381 9.62 10.55 -8.21
CA ALA A 381 8.35 10.19 -8.80
C ALA A 381 7.18 11.01 -8.21
N GLY A 382 6.47 11.74 -9.07
CA GLY A 382 5.28 12.50 -8.69
C GLY A 382 5.53 13.97 -8.33
N LEU A 383 6.77 14.45 -8.38
CA LEU A 383 7.11 15.88 -8.35
C LEU A 383 7.55 16.35 -9.75
N GLN A 384 7.30 17.62 -10.04
CA GLN A 384 7.68 18.28 -11.29
C GLN A 384 8.55 19.49 -10.99
N PHE A 385 9.58 19.70 -11.82
CA PHE A 385 10.35 20.93 -11.82
C PHE A 385 9.44 22.10 -12.24
N PHE A 386 9.45 23.18 -11.46
CA PHE A 386 8.69 24.39 -11.77
C PHE A 386 9.63 25.53 -12.17
N GLU A 387 10.59 25.85 -11.31
CA GLU A 387 11.53 26.96 -11.54
C GLU A 387 12.82 26.79 -10.73
N ALA A 388 13.94 27.26 -11.27
CA ALA A 388 15.22 27.36 -10.58
C ALA A 388 15.62 28.83 -10.36
N THR A 389 16.32 29.10 -9.25
CA THR A 389 16.91 30.40 -8.97
C THR A 389 18.38 30.23 -8.57
N PRO A 390 19.34 30.72 -9.38
CA PRO A 390 19.17 31.32 -10.72
C PRO A 390 18.71 30.28 -11.78
N PRO A 391 18.15 30.70 -12.93
CA PRO A 391 17.70 29.78 -13.98
C PRO A 391 18.86 29.16 -14.78
N ALA A 392 19.99 29.88 -14.88
CA ALA A 392 21.19 29.43 -15.55
C ALA A 392 22.44 29.82 -14.75
N LEU A 393 23.49 29.02 -14.88
CA LEU A 393 24.80 29.25 -14.27
C LEU A 393 25.78 29.70 -15.34
N GLN A 394 26.42 30.85 -15.11
CA GLN A 394 27.48 31.35 -15.98
C GLN A 394 28.83 30.95 -15.39
N LEU A 395 29.56 30.10 -16.12
CA LEU A 395 30.88 29.63 -15.75
C LEU A 395 31.90 30.07 -16.81
N LYS A 396 33.08 30.47 -16.36
CA LYS A 396 34.19 30.79 -17.26
C LYS A 396 35.30 29.76 -17.13
N LYS A 397 35.63 29.10 -18.24
CA LYS A 397 36.74 28.15 -18.35
C LYS A 397 38.01 28.90 -18.74
N GLN A 398 39.09 28.64 -18.02
CA GLN A 398 40.41 29.21 -18.32
C GLN A 398 41.39 28.10 -18.67
N TYR A 399 42.14 28.29 -19.75
CA TYR A 399 43.08 27.30 -20.28
C TYR A 399 44.49 27.53 -19.73
N PHE A 400 45.01 26.52 -19.03
CA PHE A 400 46.34 26.57 -18.46
C PHE A 400 47.30 25.64 -19.21
N VAL A 401 48.47 26.15 -19.58
CA VAL A 401 49.55 25.38 -20.21
C VAL A 401 50.74 25.27 -19.26
N PRO A 402 51.36 24.10 -19.11
CA PRO A 402 52.59 23.97 -18.34
C PRO A 402 53.73 24.73 -19.03
N ALA A 403 54.36 25.65 -18.30
CA ALA A 403 55.53 26.40 -18.72
C ALA A 403 56.65 26.28 -17.67
N GLU A 404 57.89 26.12 -18.12
CA GLU A 404 59.05 26.21 -17.24
C GLU A 404 59.49 27.66 -17.11
N VAL A 405 59.44 28.19 -15.88
CA VAL A 405 59.76 29.59 -15.60
C VAL A 405 60.94 29.65 -14.62
N PRO A 406 61.94 30.52 -14.84
CA PRO A 406 63.08 30.63 -13.93
C PRO A 406 62.66 31.25 -12.60
N VAL A 407 63.26 30.78 -11.50
CA VAL A 407 62.99 31.35 -10.18
C VAL A 407 64.00 32.45 -9.84
N LYS A 408 63.50 33.61 -9.44
CA LYS A 408 64.33 34.70 -8.90
C LYS A 408 64.10 34.81 -7.39
N VAL A 409 65.20 34.95 -6.66
CA VAL A 409 65.17 35.12 -5.21
C VAL A 409 65.37 36.60 -4.89
N PRO A 410 64.32 37.36 -4.53
CA PRO A 410 64.50 38.72 -4.07
C PRO A 410 65.23 38.71 -2.72
N VAL A 411 66.04 39.73 -2.50
CA VAL A 411 66.88 39.86 -1.30
C VAL A 411 66.52 41.18 -0.62
N SER A 412 66.34 41.15 0.69
CA SER A 412 65.96 42.31 1.51
C SER A 412 66.90 42.46 2.71
N GLY A 413 66.89 43.64 3.34
CA GLY A 413 67.71 43.92 4.52
C GLY A 413 69.16 44.28 4.22
N THR A 414 69.93 44.50 5.28
CA THR A 414 71.35 44.91 5.22
C THR A 414 72.23 43.80 5.80
N ILE A 415 73.28 43.41 5.07
CA ILE A 415 74.21 42.36 5.52
C ILE A 415 75.18 42.91 6.57
N ALA A 416 75.65 42.06 7.49
CA ALA A 416 76.63 42.44 8.50
C ALA A 416 77.94 42.97 7.86
N GLU A 417 78.56 44.00 8.45
CA GLU A 417 79.71 44.74 7.88
C GLU A 417 80.93 43.86 7.53
N HIS A 418 81.05 42.67 8.14
CA HIS A 418 82.14 41.72 7.91
C HIS A 418 81.87 40.69 6.80
N LEU A 419 80.70 40.78 6.13
CA LEU A 419 80.25 39.85 5.09
C LEU A 419 79.85 40.61 3.82
N GLN A 420 80.20 40.04 2.68
CA GLN A 420 79.78 40.48 1.35
C GLN A 420 78.84 39.42 0.75
N PHE A 421 77.63 39.85 0.36
CA PHE A 421 76.70 39.00 -0.37
C PHE A 421 77.26 38.65 -1.75
N GLN A 422 77.24 37.36 -2.11
CA GLN A 422 77.68 36.91 -3.44
C GLN A 422 76.49 36.55 -4.33
N SER A 423 75.62 35.64 -3.86
CA SER A 423 74.51 35.13 -4.66
C SER A 423 73.49 34.42 -3.76
N ALA A 424 72.21 34.45 -4.15
CA ALA A 424 71.19 33.55 -3.65
C ALA A 424 70.74 32.67 -4.82
N VAL A 425 71.02 31.36 -4.75
CA VAL A 425 70.76 30.41 -5.84
C VAL A 425 69.60 29.50 -5.44
N PRO A 426 68.47 29.51 -6.18
CA PRO A 426 67.38 28.58 -5.96
C PRO A 426 67.74 27.19 -6.49
N SER A 427 67.20 26.16 -5.84
CA SER A 427 67.28 24.76 -6.24
C SER A 427 65.88 24.14 -6.13
N PRO A 428 65.22 23.81 -7.25
CA PRO A 428 65.67 23.93 -8.66
C PRO A 428 65.73 25.38 -9.19
N GLU A 429 66.47 25.61 -10.29
CA GLU A 429 66.61 26.94 -10.93
C GLU A 429 65.37 27.33 -11.76
N THR A 430 64.63 26.34 -12.26
CA THR A 430 63.35 26.49 -12.95
C THR A 430 62.27 25.69 -12.24
N VAL A 431 61.04 26.18 -12.29
CA VAL A 431 59.85 25.49 -11.76
C VAL A 431 58.79 25.44 -12.85
N THR A 432 58.13 24.29 -12.99
CA THR A 432 56.96 24.15 -13.86
C THR A 432 55.76 24.79 -13.20
N VAL A 433 55.20 25.81 -13.85
CA VAL A 433 53.96 26.47 -13.45
C VAL A 433 52.92 26.35 -14.56
N LEU A 434 51.66 26.23 -14.18
CA LEU A 434 50.54 26.31 -15.09
C LEU A 434 50.25 27.78 -15.34
N VAL A 435 50.44 28.23 -16.59
CA VAL A 435 50.28 29.62 -17.01
C VAL A 435 49.03 29.74 -17.87
N ASP A 436 48.22 30.75 -17.58
CA ASP A 436 47.11 31.14 -18.43
C ASP A 436 47.62 31.64 -19.80
N THR A 437 47.14 31.03 -20.88
CA THR A 437 47.50 31.42 -22.25
C THR A 437 47.07 32.84 -22.65
N ALA A 438 46.10 33.43 -21.96
CA ALA A 438 45.66 34.80 -22.21
C ALA A 438 46.57 35.86 -21.56
N SER A 439 47.42 35.47 -20.59
CA SER A 439 48.31 36.38 -19.85
C SER A 439 49.71 36.39 -20.47
N ALA A 440 50.29 37.58 -20.67
CA ALA A 440 51.56 37.77 -21.37
C ALA A 440 52.73 37.05 -20.65
N SER A 441 53.62 36.44 -21.46
CA SER A 441 54.84 35.73 -21.08
C SER A 441 55.56 36.29 -19.85
N ILE A 442 55.74 35.44 -18.83
CA ILE A 442 56.38 35.81 -17.57
C ILE A 442 57.88 35.50 -17.63
N ASP A 443 58.67 36.46 -17.19
CA ASP A 443 60.13 36.35 -17.17
C ASP A 443 60.68 35.56 -15.99
N SER A 444 59.97 35.49 -14.85
CA SER A 444 60.41 34.74 -13.65
C SER A 444 59.34 34.64 -12.55
N VAL A 445 59.36 33.56 -11.75
CA VAL A 445 58.61 33.43 -10.49
C VAL A 445 59.48 33.92 -9.33
N LEU A 446 58.92 34.67 -8.39
CA LEU A 446 59.64 35.16 -7.21
C LEU A 446 59.50 34.19 -6.03
N THR A 447 60.52 34.10 -5.18
CA THR A 447 60.35 33.51 -3.85
C THR A 447 60.02 34.57 -2.82
N GLU A 448 59.58 34.16 -1.63
CA GLU A 448 59.67 35.01 -0.45
C GLU A 448 61.09 35.60 -0.33
N PRO A 449 61.21 36.89 0.02
CA PRO A 449 62.51 37.55 0.10
C PRO A 449 63.40 36.92 1.17
N VAL A 450 64.69 36.85 0.86
CA VAL A 450 65.72 36.44 1.81
C VAL A 450 66.20 37.69 2.56
N ASP A 451 65.97 37.72 3.87
CA ASP A 451 66.45 38.79 4.73
C ASP A 451 67.93 38.57 5.07
N LEU A 452 68.80 39.47 4.60
CA LEU A 452 70.25 39.42 4.79
C LEU A 452 70.69 39.77 6.21
N SER A 453 69.84 40.42 7.01
CA SER A 453 70.20 40.85 8.37
C SER A 453 70.44 39.67 9.32
N GLN A 454 69.85 38.50 9.01
CA GLN A 454 69.89 37.30 9.84
C GLN A 454 70.97 36.30 9.42
N ILE A 455 71.88 36.70 8.51
CA ILE A 455 72.82 35.78 7.86
C ILE A 455 74.23 35.98 8.42
N GLU A 456 74.71 34.97 9.14
CA GLU A 456 76.05 34.95 9.77
C GLU A 456 77.10 34.19 8.92
N GLY A 457 76.67 33.51 7.86
CA GLY A 457 77.51 32.66 7.02
C GLY A 457 76.74 32.02 5.87
N GLN A 458 77.39 31.11 5.13
CA GLN A 458 76.71 30.36 4.08
C GLN A 458 75.60 29.50 4.70
N THR A 459 74.36 29.68 4.24
CA THR A 459 73.19 29.00 4.81
C THR A 459 72.21 28.58 3.73
N VAL A 460 71.38 27.59 4.05
CA VAL A 460 70.35 27.06 3.17
C VAL A 460 69.00 27.29 3.84
N GLN A 461 68.12 28.01 3.17
CA GLN A 461 66.76 28.30 3.66
C GLN A 461 65.72 27.68 2.74
N GLN A 462 64.58 27.28 3.29
CA GLN A 462 63.39 26.95 2.51
C GLN A 462 62.54 28.21 2.38
N LYS A 463 62.16 28.56 1.16
CA LYS A 463 61.36 29.74 0.85
C LYS A 463 60.18 29.33 -0.03
N ALA A 464 59.00 29.86 0.30
CA ALA A 464 57.80 29.63 -0.51
C ALA A 464 57.90 30.41 -1.83
N LEU A 465 57.36 29.83 -2.90
CA LEU A 465 57.15 30.53 -4.16
C LEU A 465 56.02 31.55 -4.00
N GLN A 466 56.26 32.78 -4.40
CA GLN A 466 55.24 33.82 -4.48
C GLN A 466 54.72 33.90 -5.92
N LEU A 467 53.51 33.41 -6.11
CA LEU A 467 52.76 33.55 -7.36
C LEU A 467 51.95 34.85 -7.26
N GLU A 468 52.30 35.84 -8.08
CA GLU A 468 51.57 37.11 -8.11
C GLU A 468 50.38 37.01 -9.09
N GLY A 469 49.16 36.95 -8.57
CA GLY A 469 47.91 37.01 -9.34
C GLY A 469 47.29 35.66 -9.70
N ASP A 470 46.07 35.70 -10.26
CA ASP A 470 45.24 34.53 -10.59
C ASP A 470 45.67 33.79 -11.88
N SER A 471 46.71 34.27 -12.56
CA SER A 471 47.21 33.71 -13.83
C SER A 471 48.12 32.49 -13.67
N PHE A 472 48.42 32.05 -12.43
CA PHE A 472 49.34 30.95 -12.14
C PHE A 472 48.73 29.91 -11.21
N ARG A 473 48.97 28.63 -11.52
CA ARG A 473 48.73 27.54 -10.58
C ARG A 473 49.95 26.63 -10.52
N LEU A 474 50.27 26.12 -9.33
CA LEU A 474 51.24 25.05 -9.20
C LEU A 474 50.55 23.73 -9.58
N PRO A 475 51.19 22.87 -10.39
CA PRO A 475 50.71 21.50 -10.55
C PRO A 475 50.64 20.82 -9.18
N GLU A 476 49.62 19.99 -8.92
CA GLU A 476 49.39 19.35 -7.61
C GLU A 476 50.61 18.57 -7.07
N GLN A 477 51.50 18.12 -7.95
CA GLN A 477 52.70 17.36 -7.60
C GLN A 477 53.94 18.24 -7.29
N THR A 478 53.83 19.56 -7.40
CA THR A 478 54.95 20.50 -7.21
C THR A 478 54.95 21.06 -5.80
N SER A 479 56.06 20.91 -5.07
CA SER A 479 56.21 21.50 -3.73
C SER A 479 56.14 23.04 -3.81
N PRO A 480 55.32 23.71 -2.98
CA PRO A 480 55.25 25.18 -2.94
C PRO A 480 56.51 25.82 -2.34
N ASN A 481 57.35 25.03 -1.66
CA ASN A 481 58.59 25.47 -1.05
C ASN A 481 59.79 24.99 -1.87
N ILE A 482 60.74 25.90 -2.12
CA ILE A 482 62.02 25.59 -2.78
C ILE A 482 63.19 25.88 -1.85
N ARG A 483 64.33 25.25 -2.14
CA ARG A 483 65.56 25.42 -1.36
C ARG A 483 66.37 26.57 -1.96
N VAL A 484 66.77 27.53 -1.14
CA VAL A 484 67.61 28.66 -1.54
C VAL A 484 68.95 28.57 -0.81
N THR A 485 70.04 28.49 -1.56
CA THR A 485 71.40 28.50 -1.01
C THR A 485 71.97 29.91 -1.08
N ILE A 486 72.33 30.47 0.09
CA ILE A 486 72.81 31.84 0.20
C ILE A 486 74.32 31.82 0.42
N ASN A 487 75.05 32.40 -0.54
CA ASN A 487 76.51 32.46 -0.50
C ASN A 487 76.96 33.85 -0.07
N VAL A 488 77.77 33.89 0.99
CA VAL A 488 78.39 35.11 1.53
C VAL A 488 79.89 34.92 1.69
N ARG A 489 80.67 35.95 1.41
CA ARG A 489 82.14 35.97 1.56
C ARG A 489 82.53 36.87 2.72
N LYS A 490 83.44 36.44 3.58
CA LYS A 490 84.03 37.30 4.61
C LYS A 490 84.94 38.35 3.97
N ILE A 491 84.76 39.61 4.34
CA ILE A 491 85.66 40.70 3.93
C ILE A 491 86.87 40.64 4.88
N PRO A 492 88.11 40.45 4.39
CA PRO A 492 89.29 40.53 5.24
C PRO A 492 89.46 41.98 5.72
N SER A 493 89.54 42.15 7.04
CA SER A 493 89.72 43.41 7.76
C SER A 493 91.00 44.14 7.42
#